data_AF-A0A7V5X2W2-F1
#
_entry.id   AF-A0A7V5X2W2-F1
#
_cell.length_a   1.000
_cell.length_b   1.000
_cell.length_c   1.000
_cell.angle_alpha   90.00
_cell.angle_beta   90.00
_cell.angle_gamma   90.00
#
_symmetry.space_group_name_H-M   'P 1'
#
loop_
_entity.id
_entity.type
_entity.pdbx_description
1 polymer ?
#
loop_
_entity_poly.entity_id
_entity_poly.type
_entity_poly.pdbx_seq_one_letter_code
_entity_poly.pdbx_strand_id
1 'polypeptide(L)'
;MKYYHAQVKTLDSNNYPGRPVRVEINGNGMDIESVVDHWHEAYNDPSFYPQEYFKVITSNKKIYILRYCTLFESWWGSETGVVL
;
A
#
# COMPACT_ATOMS: atom_id res chain seq x y z
N MET A 1 -6.24 4.82 -12.93
CA MET A 1 -6.33 3.63 -12.05
C MET A 1 -7.47 3.81 -11.07
N LYS A 2 -8.32 2.80 -10.89
CA LYS A 2 -9.41 2.84 -9.91
C LYS A 2 -8.91 2.24 -8.60
N TYR A 3 -9.05 2.99 -7.51
CA TYR A 3 -8.73 2.54 -6.16
C TYR A 3 -9.97 2.03 -5.44
N TYR A 4 -9.78 1.01 -4.62
CA TYR A 4 -10.79 0.44 -3.73
C TYR A 4 -10.32 0.57 -2.29
N HIS A 5 -11.25 0.72 -1.35
CA HIS A 5 -10.89 0.70 0.06
C HIS A 5 -10.22 -0.64 0.39
N ALA A 6 -9.16 -0.57 1.18
CA ALA A 6 -8.38 -1.74 1.58
C ALA A 6 -8.23 -1.78 3.09
N GLN A 7 -8.15 -2.98 3.65
CA GLN A 7 -7.63 -3.17 5.00
C GLN A 7 -6.20 -3.69 4.88
N VAL A 8 -5.27 -3.06 5.58
CA VAL A 8 -3.85 -3.42 5.51
C VAL A 8 -3.36 -3.69 6.92
N LYS A 9 -2.65 -4.81 7.08
CA LYS A 9 -1.85 -5.07 8.27
C LYS A 9 -0.42 -4.66 7.97
N THR A 10 0.17 -3.89 8.88
CA THR A 10 1.56 -3.46 8.81
C THR A 10 2.41 -4.20 9.81
N LEU A 11 3.69 -4.34 9.48
CA LEU A 11 4.75 -4.64 10.43
C LEU A 11 5.46 -3.34 10.73
N ASP A 12 5.41 -2.93 12.00
CA ASP A 12 6.12 -1.74 12.46
C ASP A 12 7.48 -2.16 13.02
N SER A 13 8.53 -1.71 12.36
CA SER A 13 9.91 -1.90 12.82
C SER A 13 10.71 -0.63 12.60
N ASN A 14 11.80 -0.46 13.35
CA ASN A 14 12.65 0.74 13.24
C ASN A 14 13.16 0.98 11.81
N ASN A 15 13.40 -0.09 11.05
CA ASN A 15 13.91 0.00 9.68
C ASN A 15 12.81 0.13 8.63
N TYR A 16 11.57 -0.22 8.97
CA TYR A 16 10.44 -0.25 8.05
C TYR A 16 9.13 0.08 8.81
N PRO A 17 8.93 1.35 9.22
CA PRO A 17 7.68 1.76 9.85
C PRO A 17 6.52 1.61 8.85
N GLY A 18 5.39 1.07 9.28
CA GLY A 18 4.20 0.97 8.43
C GLY A 18 4.32 0.00 7.25
N ARG A 19 5.29 -0.94 7.27
CA ARG A 19 5.51 -1.83 6.11
C ARG A 19 4.33 -2.78 5.94
N PRO A 20 3.64 -2.80 4.79
CA PRO A 20 2.47 -3.65 4.61
C PRO A 20 2.90 -5.12 4.48
N VAL A 21 2.22 -5.99 5.23
CA VAL A 21 2.46 -7.46 5.24
C VAL A 21 1.25 -8.27 4.81
N ARG A 22 0.04 -7.71 4.90
CA ARG A 22 -1.18 -8.31 4.40
C ARG A 22 -2.14 -7.23 3.93
N VAL A 23 -2.89 -7.51 2.87
CA VAL A 23 -3.91 -6.61 2.33
C VAL A 23 -5.21 -7.36 2.06
N GLU A 24 -6.34 -6.73 2.36
CA GLU A 24 -7.67 -7.17 1.95
C GLU A 24 -8.32 -6.12 1.05
N ILE A 25 -8.70 -6.53 -0.17
CA ILE A 25 -9.40 -5.69 -1.14
C ILE A 25 -10.62 -6.46 -1.64
N ASN A 26 -11.80 -5.82 -1.59
CA ASN A 26 -13.07 -6.43 -2.00
C ASN A 26 -13.32 -7.82 -1.34
N GLY A 27 -12.99 -7.95 -0.05
CA GLY A 27 -13.16 -9.18 0.72
C GLY A 27 -12.11 -10.29 0.44
N ASN A 28 -11.14 -10.05 -0.44
CA ASN A 28 -10.07 -11.00 -0.73
C ASN A 28 -8.81 -10.61 0.05
N GLY A 29 -8.45 -11.42 1.04
CA GLY A 29 -7.22 -11.24 1.83
C GLY A 29 -6.02 -11.94 1.20
N MET A 30 -4.90 -11.22 1.07
CA MET A 30 -3.66 -11.70 0.47
C MET A 30 -2.47 -11.30 1.34
N ASP A 31 -1.53 -12.22 1.52
CA ASP A 31 -0.25 -11.89 2.13
C ASP A 31 0.64 -11.19 1.11
N ILE A 32 1.45 -10.23 1.58
CA ILE A 32 2.40 -9.49 0.75
C ILE A 32 3.73 -10.24 0.78
N GLU A 33 4.13 -10.79 -0.36
CA GLU A 33 5.39 -11.50 -0.52
C GLU A 33 6.58 -10.53 -0.56
N SER A 34 6.41 -9.40 -1.23
CA SER A 34 7.46 -8.38 -1.32
C SER A 34 6.89 -6.98 -1.53
N VAL A 35 7.54 -5.99 -0.90
CA VAL A 35 7.40 -4.57 -1.26
C VAL A 35 8.49 -4.28 -2.29
N VAL A 36 8.07 -3.98 -3.52
CA VAL A 36 8.95 -3.73 -4.68
C VAL A 36 9.44 -2.28 -4.68
N ASP A 37 8.57 -1.37 -4.25
CA ASP A 37 8.87 0.06 -4.25
C ASP A 37 8.01 0.76 -3.17
N HIS A 38 8.52 1.86 -2.64
CA HIS A 38 7.86 2.73 -1.64
C HIS A 38 8.22 4.18 -1.95
N TRP A 39 7.20 5.01 -2.11
CA TRP A 39 7.36 6.44 -2.36
C TRP A 39 6.23 7.21 -1.70
N HIS A 40 6.41 8.52 -1.56
CA HIS A 40 5.38 9.44 -1.11
C HIS A 40 5.27 10.61 -2.07
N GLU A 41 4.15 11.33 -2.00
CA GLU A 41 4.00 12.59 -2.73
C GLU A 41 5.06 13.60 -2.28
N ALA A 42 5.61 14.33 -3.25
CA ALA A 42 6.47 15.47 -2.96
C ALA A 42 5.61 16.68 -2.55
N TYR A 43 6.06 17.42 -1.55
CA TYR A 43 5.34 18.57 -1.02
C TYR A 43 6.32 19.60 -0.47
N ASN A 44 5.96 20.89 -0.58
CA ASN A 44 6.74 22.00 -0.02
C ASN A 44 6.08 22.62 1.22
N ASP A 45 4.77 22.47 1.37
CA ASP A 45 4.01 22.99 2.49
C ASP A 45 3.98 21.96 3.64
N PRO A 46 4.57 22.25 4.81
CA PRO A 46 4.55 21.34 5.96
C PRO A 46 3.15 20.99 6.47
N SER A 47 2.13 21.79 6.12
CA SER A 47 0.72 21.53 6.47
C SER A 47 0.07 20.51 5.54
N PHE A 48 0.74 20.10 4.47
CA PHE A 48 0.25 19.08 3.55
C PHE A 48 0.42 17.67 4.14
N TYR A 49 -0.57 16.82 3.91
CA TYR A 49 -0.58 15.43 4.33
C TYR A 49 -0.26 14.54 3.11
N PRO A 50 1.03 14.29 2.80
CA PRO A 50 1.42 13.51 1.64
C PRO A 50 0.86 12.09 1.74
N GLN A 51 0.36 11.58 0.62
CA GLN A 51 -0.01 10.17 0.53
C GLN A 51 1.27 9.32 0.41
N GLU A 52 1.26 8.16 1.06
CA GLU A 52 2.31 7.15 0.88
C GLU A 52 1.83 6.05 -0.04
N TYR A 53 2.75 5.49 -0.82
CA TYR A 53 2.45 4.49 -1.84
C TYR A 53 3.42 3.32 -1.75
N PHE A 54 2.89 2.12 -1.86
CA PHE A 54 3.65 0.87 -1.85
C PHE A 54 3.28 0.06 -3.08
N LYS A 55 4.28 -0.32 -3.88
CA LYS A 55 4.09 -1.34 -4.93
C LYS A 55 4.42 -2.69 -4.33
N VAL A 56 3.46 -3.60 -4.34
CA VAL A 56 3.56 -4.90 -3.65
C VAL A 56 3.25 -6.06 -4.59
N ILE A 57 3.95 -7.17 -4.38
CA ILE A 57 3.60 -8.48 -4.94
C ILE A 57 2.89 -9.27 -3.86
N THR A 58 1.72 -9.80 -4.19
CA THR A 58 0.88 -10.58 -3.27
C THR A 58 0.95 -12.08 -3.57
N SER A 59 0.55 -12.91 -2.60
CA SER A 59 0.60 -14.38 -2.69
C SER A 59 -0.19 -14.99 -3.85
N ASN A 60 -1.18 -14.27 -4.40
CA ASN A 60 -1.91 -14.64 -5.61
C ASN A 60 -1.19 -14.23 -6.93
N LYS A 61 0.10 -13.89 -6.85
CA LYS A 61 0.97 -13.49 -7.97
C LYS A 61 0.50 -12.23 -8.70
N LYS A 62 -0.27 -11.37 -8.03
CA LYS A 62 -0.66 -10.06 -8.55
C LYS A 62 0.20 -8.94 -8.01
N ILE A 63 0.20 -7.81 -8.73
CA ILE A 63 0.89 -6.59 -8.35
C ILE A 63 -0.15 -5.53 -8.00
N TYR A 64 -0.06 -4.98 -6.80
CA TYR A 64 -0.92 -3.89 -6.34
C TYR A 64 -0.12 -2.64 -6.06
N ILE A 65 -0.73 -1.47 -6.28
CA ILE A 65 -0.34 -0.23 -5.61
C ILE A 65 -1.28 -0.05 -4.42
N LEU A 66 -0.69 -0.02 -3.23
CA LEU A 66 -1.35 0.38 -1.99
C LEU A 66 -1.06 1.86 -1.75
N ARG A 67 -2.08 2.63 -1.42
CA ARG A 67 -1.96 4.03 -1.02
C ARG A 67 -2.44 4.17 0.42
N TYR A 68 -1.58 4.69 1.28
CA TYR A 68 -1.95 5.14 2.61
C TYR A 68 -2.26 6.63 2.60
N CYS A 69 -3.48 6.95 3.02
CA CYS A 69 -3.94 8.31 3.19
C CYS A 69 -3.68 8.77 4.61
N THR A 70 -2.60 9.55 4.77
CA THR A 70 -2.14 10.07 6.06
C THR A 70 -3.21 10.93 6.76
N LEU A 71 -3.94 11.76 6.01
CA LEU A 71 -5.00 12.61 6.58
C LEU A 71 -6.16 11.82 7.21
N PHE A 72 -6.52 10.67 6.62
CA PHE A 72 -7.70 9.89 7.02
C PHE A 72 -7.35 8.54 7.64
N GLU A 73 -6.05 8.28 7.86
CA GLU A 73 -5.53 7.01 8.37
C GLU A 73 -6.10 5.78 7.64
N SER A 74 -6.28 5.89 6.32
CA SER A 74 -7.02 4.89 5.52
C SER A 74 -6.19 4.33 4.37
N TRP A 75 -6.45 3.07 4.02
CA TRP A 75 -5.75 2.36 2.96
C TRP A 75 -6.63 2.18 1.72
N TRP A 76 -5.99 2.27 0.57
CA TRP A 76 -6.62 2.09 -0.73
C TRP A 76 -5.75 1.22 -1.61
N GLY A 77 -6.34 0.31 -2.38
CA GLY A 77 -5.62 -0.62 -3.24
C GLY A 77 -6.08 -0.57 -4.69
N SER A 78 -5.14 -0.77 -5.62
CA SER A 78 -5.43 -0.87 -7.04
C SER A 78 -4.53 -1.92 -7.70
N GLU A 79 -5.14 -2.86 -8.42
CA GLU A 79 -4.41 -3.90 -9.17
C GLU A 79 -3.75 -3.27 -10.40
N THR A 80 -2.49 -3.61 -10.64
CA THR A 80 -1.66 -3.03 -11.71
C THR A 80 -1.03 -4.04 -12.64
N GLY A 81 -1.05 -5.33 -12.29
CA GLY A 81 -0.48 -6.38 -13.11
C GLY A 81 -0.42 -7.74 -12.42
N VAL A 82 0.27 -8.67 -13.07
CA VAL A 82 0.49 -10.05 -12.63
C VAL A 82 1.98 -10.36 -12.82
N VAL A 83 2.55 -11.13 -11.91
CA VAL A 83 3.92 -11.67 -12.03
C VAL A 83 3.87 -12.90 -12.96
N LEU A 84 4.65 -12.87 -14.03
CA LEU A 84 4.77 -13.96 -15.02
C LEU A 84 5.64 -15.11 -14.49
#